data_AF-A0A3M6URB0-F1
#
_entry.id   AF-A0A3M6URB0-F1
#
_cell.length_a   1.000
_cell.length_b   1.000
_cell.length_c   1.000
_cell.angle_alpha   90.00
_cell.angle_beta   90.00
_cell.angle_gamma   90.00
#
_symmetry.space_group_name_H-M   'P 1'
#
loop_
_entity.id
_entity.type
_entity.pdbx_description
1 polymer ?
#
loop_
_entity_poly.entity_id
_entity_poly.type
_entity_poly.pdbx_seq_one_letter_code
_entity_poly.pdbx_strand_id
1 'polypeptide(L)'
;MVTTKVALCDWFLFMVSYPRTQPLTNTQKFTQWSALIAYCLGGASLLLCPQLWKFLLQLSFEGRTEGYLRLVGLGVFIIGFILVISARSNNQVPRHGVILGSIPSRLIGVNGIILMMVLRGYIPLSFALVFMVIDTSLPLTTLVLLRRETEESSSGISCRNICAEMVVIFFVGVFQLFFWLVFLIRPDIAYDILQLDEFNGHSAGFLASAFFTLSIHGWYHIANACTVNRPAVPAAFFYRVFISVPVLVILVLVDQIERNLFLALMSLDICFSIMILLFLAFGQSPTTSAMFMRVPIIISNWFKFMLSIPRTEPMTKTERFTQWSCLLAYVIGGASFLFAPQLWAFILQLDLQDRSEGYLRLAGLGVIEIGLILMIAARSNRKMSPHQECLTSVVGRLLFVDSILVMMILRNMLPLSFALFFMVLDSSLALITLVIWCRESNRASIGSFFVEVSTPVLQPRRPLTATSTLVIFLLGIVQLLFWLILVVRPDLAQQMFHLELFQGYSGGYLASYLFLISVHGLYHVVGASNVNHCLSPAFISYRILINLPAFVLLFLVDQIEKNVFVVLISLDVFYSVVIAIPVWQERRFQGKVIEMKLD
;
A
#
# COMPACT_ATOMS: atom_id res chain seq x y z
N MET A 1 -23.52 -8.35 24.47
CA MET A 1 -22.27 -8.15 25.23
C MET A 1 -21.50 -9.46 25.54
N VAL A 2 -22.07 -10.65 25.28
CA VAL A 2 -21.41 -11.96 25.48
C VAL A 2 -20.55 -12.40 24.27
N THR A 3 -20.54 -11.68 23.16
CA THR A 3 -20.01 -12.15 21.86
C THR A 3 -18.56 -11.76 21.55
N THR A 4 -18.01 -10.67 22.10
CA THR A 4 -16.63 -10.21 21.81
C THR A 4 -15.58 -10.81 22.75
N LYS A 5 -15.93 -11.01 24.03
CA LYS A 5 -15.00 -11.56 25.04
C LYS A 5 -14.65 -13.02 24.78
N VAL A 6 -15.62 -13.81 24.31
CA VAL A 6 -15.42 -15.23 23.96
C VAL A 6 -14.53 -15.36 22.72
N ALA A 7 -14.79 -14.59 21.67
CA ALA A 7 -14.00 -14.60 20.43
C ALA A 7 -12.53 -14.20 20.64
N LEU A 8 -12.26 -13.18 21.48
CA LEU A 8 -10.89 -12.78 21.84
C LEU A 8 -10.16 -13.84 22.68
N CYS A 9 -10.88 -14.51 23.58
CA CYS A 9 -10.32 -15.59 24.40
C CYS A 9 -9.92 -16.78 23.50
N ASP A 10 -10.78 -17.14 22.55
CA ASP A 10 -10.52 -18.22 21.59
C ASP A 10 -9.34 -17.90 20.66
N TRP A 11 -9.21 -16.64 20.21
CA TRP A 11 -8.07 -16.19 19.41
C TRP A 11 -6.75 -16.23 20.19
N PHE A 12 -6.77 -15.81 21.45
CA PHE A 12 -5.59 -15.84 22.31
C PHE A 12 -5.16 -17.29 22.59
N LEU A 13 -6.10 -18.17 22.90
CA LEU A 13 -5.83 -19.60 23.10
C LEU A 13 -5.30 -20.26 21.81
N PHE A 14 -5.87 -19.93 20.66
CA PHE A 14 -5.40 -20.39 19.36
C PHE A 14 -3.97 -19.88 19.04
N MET A 15 -3.70 -18.60 19.27
CA MET A 15 -2.37 -18.00 19.11
C MET A 15 -1.32 -18.73 19.95
N VAL A 16 -1.62 -19.04 21.22
CA VAL A 16 -0.70 -19.76 22.12
C VAL A 16 -0.69 -21.28 21.87
N SER A 17 -1.53 -21.76 20.94
CA SER A 17 -1.75 -23.17 20.58
C SER A 17 -2.17 -24.02 21.79
N TYR A 18 -3.21 -23.57 22.50
CA TYR A 18 -3.74 -24.19 23.71
C TYR A 18 -5.22 -24.62 23.54
N PRO A 19 -5.62 -25.84 23.95
CA PRO A 19 -4.79 -26.93 24.46
C PRO A 19 -3.97 -27.58 23.34
N ARG A 20 -2.82 -28.15 23.70
CA ARG A 20 -1.86 -28.66 22.72
C ARG A 20 -2.10 -30.14 22.43
N THR A 21 -2.08 -30.52 21.16
CA THR A 21 -2.35 -31.91 20.72
C THR A 21 -1.15 -32.86 20.83
N GLN A 22 0.09 -32.34 20.83
CA GLN A 22 1.33 -33.13 20.92
C GLN A 22 2.39 -32.41 21.78
N PRO A 23 3.29 -33.12 22.49
CA PRO A 23 4.35 -32.51 23.27
C PRO A 23 5.38 -31.76 22.41
N LEU A 24 6.07 -30.78 23.01
CA LEU A 24 7.19 -30.06 22.38
C LEU A 24 8.40 -30.97 22.20
N THR A 25 9.04 -30.91 21.04
CA THR A 25 10.42 -31.43 20.84
C THR A 25 11.43 -30.65 21.68
N ASN A 26 12.62 -31.19 21.92
CA ASN A 26 13.66 -30.49 22.67
C ASN A 26 14.10 -29.22 21.93
N THR A 27 14.18 -29.27 20.60
CA THR A 27 14.46 -28.07 19.78
C THR A 27 13.40 -26.98 19.97
N GLN A 28 12.11 -27.34 19.98
CA GLN A 28 11.04 -26.37 20.23
C GLN A 28 11.04 -25.86 21.68
N LYS A 29 11.28 -26.72 22.69
CA LYS A 29 11.41 -26.30 24.10
C LYS A 29 12.54 -25.29 24.26
N PHE A 30 13.72 -25.61 23.70
CA PHE A 30 14.88 -24.74 23.75
C PHE A 30 14.60 -23.41 23.05
N THR A 31 14.02 -23.43 21.85
CA THR A 31 13.68 -22.21 21.10
C THR A 31 12.67 -21.35 21.85
N GLN A 32 11.64 -21.97 22.47
CA GLN A 32 10.65 -21.26 23.26
C GLN A 32 11.28 -20.58 24.48
N TRP A 33 12.08 -21.31 25.27
CA TRP A 33 12.68 -20.78 26.49
C TRP A 33 13.78 -19.76 26.22
N SER A 34 14.63 -20.01 25.23
CA SER A 34 15.63 -19.04 24.81
C SER A 34 15.00 -17.76 24.23
N ALA A 35 13.92 -17.88 23.45
CA ALA A 35 13.16 -16.71 22.99
C ALA A 35 12.55 -15.91 24.15
N LEU A 36 11.96 -16.60 25.13
CA LEU A 36 11.38 -15.96 26.30
C LEU A 36 12.44 -15.24 27.15
N ILE A 37 13.56 -15.90 27.44
CA ILE A 37 14.59 -15.35 28.33
C ILE A 37 15.45 -14.30 27.61
N ALA A 38 16.04 -14.64 26.47
CA ALA A 38 17.01 -13.75 25.81
C ALA A 38 16.33 -12.57 25.10
N TYR A 39 15.16 -12.79 24.48
CA TYR A 39 14.51 -11.76 23.66
C TYR A 39 13.33 -11.09 24.38
N CYS A 40 12.39 -11.84 24.99
CA CYS A 40 11.29 -11.18 25.70
C CYS A 40 11.79 -10.46 26.96
N LEU A 41 12.49 -11.14 27.88
CA LEU A 41 13.00 -10.46 29.09
C LEU A 41 14.10 -9.45 28.75
N GLY A 42 15.03 -9.80 27.84
CA GLY A 42 16.05 -8.88 27.34
C GLY A 42 15.46 -7.62 26.71
N GLY A 43 14.55 -7.77 25.74
CA GLY A 43 13.85 -6.66 25.09
C GLY A 43 13.00 -5.83 26.06
N ALA A 44 12.27 -6.48 26.98
CA ALA A 44 11.51 -5.78 28.02
C ALA A 44 12.42 -4.97 28.95
N SER A 45 13.60 -5.50 29.31
CA SER A 45 14.56 -4.77 30.15
C SER A 45 15.15 -3.56 29.42
N LEU A 46 15.41 -3.65 28.11
CA LEU A 46 15.82 -2.50 27.28
C LEU A 46 14.70 -1.46 27.16
N LEU A 47 13.45 -1.91 26.99
CA LEU A 47 12.28 -1.05 26.84
C LEU A 47 11.90 -0.33 28.15
N LEU A 48 11.90 -1.04 29.28
CA LEU A 48 11.41 -0.52 30.56
C LEU A 48 12.55 0.13 31.38
N CYS A 49 13.73 -0.46 31.37
CA CYS A 49 14.88 -0.09 32.21
C CYS A 49 16.16 0.17 31.39
N PRO A 50 16.16 1.09 30.40
CA PRO A 50 17.34 1.35 29.57
C PRO A 50 18.56 1.84 30.36
N GLN A 51 18.35 2.44 31.54
CA GLN A 51 19.44 2.89 32.43
C GLN A 51 20.30 1.73 32.97
N LEU A 52 19.70 0.55 33.15
CA LEU A 52 20.46 -0.65 33.52
C LEU A 52 21.48 -1.00 32.42
N TRP A 53 21.03 -0.94 31.16
CA TRP A 53 21.87 -1.21 30.00
C TRP A 53 22.91 -0.12 29.76
N LYS A 54 22.56 1.14 30.03
CA LYS A 54 23.51 2.25 30.06
C LYS A 54 24.68 1.96 30.99
N PHE A 55 24.39 1.52 32.21
CA PHE A 55 25.41 1.18 33.21
C PHE A 55 26.21 -0.05 32.81
N LEU A 56 25.55 -1.16 32.46
CA LEU A 56 26.20 -2.43 32.14
C LEU A 56 27.10 -2.35 30.91
N LEU A 57 26.70 -1.58 29.90
CA LEU A 57 27.41 -1.49 28.61
C LEU A 57 28.15 -0.16 28.41
N GLN A 58 28.16 0.70 29.43
CA GLN A 58 28.79 2.02 29.42
C GLN A 58 28.33 2.89 28.23
N LEU A 59 27.02 2.95 27.99
CA LEU A 59 26.44 3.72 26.88
C LEU A 59 26.37 5.21 27.23
N SER A 60 26.64 6.08 26.26
CA SER A 60 26.30 7.51 26.35
C SER A 60 24.87 7.72 25.90
N PHE A 61 24.06 8.38 26.73
CA PHE A 61 22.71 8.81 26.35
C PHE A 61 22.76 10.31 26.12
N GLU A 62 22.70 10.69 24.85
CA GLU A 62 22.65 12.07 24.36
C GLU A 62 21.42 12.25 23.46
N GLY A 63 20.76 13.41 23.54
CA GLY A 63 19.52 13.67 22.82
C GLY A 63 18.46 12.56 23.04
N ARG A 64 17.91 12.04 21.94
CA ARG A 64 16.86 10.98 21.93
C ARG A 64 17.39 9.54 22.02
N THR A 65 18.67 9.34 22.34
CA THR A 65 19.30 8.01 22.37
C THR A 65 18.55 7.00 23.24
N GLU A 66 18.07 7.42 24.41
CA GLU A 66 17.30 6.56 25.31
C GLU A 66 15.99 6.07 24.66
N GLY A 67 15.26 6.97 24.00
CA GLY A 67 14.00 6.63 23.31
C GLY A 67 14.21 5.65 22.17
N TYR A 68 15.26 5.82 21.36
CA TYR A 68 15.59 4.87 20.30
C TYR A 68 16.05 3.52 20.84
N LEU A 69 16.78 3.49 21.96
CA LEU A 69 17.12 2.24 22.64
C LEU A 69 15.86 1.51 23.13
N ARG A 70 14.86 2.25 23.64
CA ARG A 70 13.55 1.69 24.01
C ARG A 70 12.82 1.11 22.79
N LEU A 71 12.90 1.75 21.62
CA LEU A 71 12.36 1.19 20.37
C LEU A 71 13.07 -0.11 19.96
N VAL A 72 14.40 -0.19 20.11
CA VAL A 72 15.13 -1.46 19.91
C VAL A 72 14.62 -2.53 20.88
N GLY A 73 14.43 -2.19 22.15
CA GLY A 73 13.88 -3.08 23.16
C GLY A 73 12.49 -3.61 22.80
N LEU A 74 11.60 -2.74 22.33
CA LEU A 74 10.27 -3.11 21.81
C LEU A 74 10.39 -4.09 20.63
N GLY A 75 11.27 -3.79 19.67
CA GLY A 75 11.52 -4.65 18.51
C GLY A 75 12.02 -6.04 18.90
N VAL A 76 13.00 -6.12 19.80
CA VAL A 76 13.56 -7.37 20.34
C VAL A 76 12.50 -8.17 21.11
N PHE A 77 11.67 -7.50 21.92
CA PHE A 77 10.57 -8.13 22.64
C PHE A 77 9.58 -8.79 21.67
N ILE A 78 9.19 -8.09 20.61
CA ILE A 78 8.26 -8.61 19.60
C ILE A 78 8.88 -9.80 18.84
N ILE A 79 10.17 -9.76 18.52
CA ILE A 79 10.90 -10.91 17.93
C ILE A 79 10.80 -12.13 18.85
N GLY A 80 11.08 -11.95 20.15
CA GLY A 80 10.94 -13.00 21.15
C GLY A 80 9.53 -13.56 21.22
N PHE A 81 8.52 -12.69 21.22
CA PHE A 81 7.12 -13.07 21.22
C PHE A 81 6.75 -13.94 20.00
N ILE A 82 7.12 -13.50 18.79
CA ILE A 82 6.86 -14.25 17.55
C ILE A 82 7.54 -15.62 17.59
N LEU A 83 8.77 -15.70 18.10
CA LEU A 83 9.52 -16.95 18.22
C LEU A 83 8.90 -17.91 19.24
N VAL A 84 8.40 -17.42 20.37
CA VAL A 84 7.66 -18.22 21.36
C VAL A 84 6.42 -18.83 20.71
N ILE A 85 5.62 -18.02 20.00
CA ILE A 85 4.44 -18.51 19.28
C ILE A 85 4.83 -19.53 18.20
N SER A 86 5.89 -19.25 17.46
CA SER A 86 6.39 -20.13 16.40
C SER A 86 6.90 -21.46 16.93
N ALA A 87 7.67 -21.47 18.01
CA ALA A 87 8.15 -22.70 18.65
C ALA A 87 6.99 -23.54 19.22
N ARG A 88 5.91 -22.89 19.67
CA ARG A 88 4.73 -23.57 20.22
C ARG A 88 3.78 -24.13 19.17
N SER A 89 3.85 -23.64 17.93
CA SER A 89 2.96 -24.09 16.87
C SER A 89 3.28 -25.49 16.38
N ASN A 90 2.26 -26.33 16.29
CA ASN A 90 2.32 -27.67 15.68
C ASN A 90 1.88 -27.68 14.21
N ASN A 91 1.40 -26.55 13.68
CA ASN A 91 0.79 -26.47 12.35
C ASN A 91 1.79 -26.08 11.24
N GLN A 92 3.10 -26.23 11.49
CA GLN A 92 4.14 -25.84 10.54
C GLN A 92 4.44 -26.96 9.54
N VAL A 93 4.50 -26.62 8.25
CA VAL A 93 4.91 -27.52 7.16
C VAL A 93 6.01 -26.82 6.33
N PRO A 94 7.26 -27.32 6.34
CA PRO A 94 7.78 -28.43 7.13
C PRO A 94 7.82 -28.13 8.64
N ARG A 95 7.80 -29.19 9.45
CA ARG A 95 7.97 -29.10 10.91
C ARG A 95 9.30 -28.40 11.21
N HIS A 96 9.31 -27.48 12.18
CA HIS A 96 10.47 -26.63 12.53
C HIS A 96 10.88 -25.58 11.48
N GLY A 97 10.12 -25.37 10.40
CA GLY A 97 10.55 -24.48 9.31
C GLY A 97 10.87 -23.04 9.73
N VAL A 98 10.14 -22.46 10.71
CA VAL A 98 10.43 -21.11 11.21
C VAL A 98 11.70 -21.09 12.07
N ILE A 99 11.92 -22.16 12.82
CA ILE A 99 13.13 -22.34 13.63
C ILE A 99 14.34 -22.43 12.71
N LEU A 100 14.25 -23.22 11.64
CA LEU A 100 15.27 -23.32 10.59
C LEU A 100 15.53 -21.97 9.91
N GLY A 101 14.48 -21.23 9.54
CA GLY A 101 14.61 -19.89 8.95
C GLY A 101 15.20 -18.84 9.86
N SER A 102 15.13 -19.03 11.19
CA SER A 102 15.77 -18.14 12.15
C SER A 102 17.30 -18.29 12.16
N ILE A 103 17.83 -19.48 11.87
CA ILE A 103 19.27 -19.78 11.96
C ILE A 103 20.12 -18.91 11.02
N PRO A 104 19.90 -18.89 9.68
CA PRO A 104 20.71 -18.05 8.79
C PRO A 104 20.48 -16.56 9.05
N SER A 105 19.26 -16.17 9.42
CA SER A 105 18.96 -14.77 9.73
C SER A 105 19.77 -14.24 10.92
N ARG A 106 20.00 -15.07 11.94
CA ARG A 106 20.77 -14.68 13.13
C ARG A 106 22.27 -14.84 12.94
N LEU A 107 22.72 -15.99 12.40
CA LEU A 107 24.15 -16.26 12.20
C LEU A 107 24.80 -15.34 11.16
N ILE A 108 24.09 -15.04 10.08
CA ILE A 108 24.63 -14.27 8.95
C ILE A 108 24.03 -12.87 8.92
N GLY A 109 22.69 -12.77 8.96
CA GLY A 109 21.99 -11.49 8.85
C GLY A 109 22.30 -10.53 10.00
N VAL A 110 21.98 -10.93 11.23
CA VAL A 110 22.18 -10.10 12.43
C VAL A 110 23.67 -9.81 12.63
N ASN A 111 24.52 -10.83 12.66
CA ASN A 111 25.96 -10.62 12.83
C ASN A 111 26.56 -9.72 11.74
N GLY A 112 26.19 -9.90 10.47
CA GLY A 112 26.69 -9.09 9.36
C GLY A 112 26.25 -7.63 9.46
N ILE A 113 24.99 -7.38 9.81
CA ILE A 113 24.45 -6.02 9.96
C ILE A 113 25.01 -5.33 11.19
N ILE A 114 25.07 -6.00 12.35
CA ILE A 114 25.67 -5.42 13.56
C ILE A 114 27.15 -5.11 13.32
N LEU A 115 27.89 -5.99 12.63
CA LEU A 115 29.28 -5.73 12.28
C LEU A 115 29.40 -4.49 11.38
N MET A 116 28.54 -4.36 10.35
CA MET A 116 28.49 -3.17 9.52
C MET A 116 28.24 -1.90 10.35
N MET A 117 27.32 -1.96 11.32
CA MET A 117 26.98 -0.81 12.17
C MET A 117 28.14 -0.43 13.11
N VAL A 118 28.89 -1.40 13.64
CA VAL A 118 30.10 -1.15 14.43
C VAL A 118 31.19 -0.54 13.55
N LEU A 119 31.43 -1.08 12.35
CA LEU A 119 32.45 -0.57 11.42
C LEU A 119 32.16 0.85 10.95
N ARG A 120 30.88 1.25 10.92
CA ARG A 120 30.45 2.63 10.62
C ARG A 120 30.43 3.55 11.85
N GLY A 121 30.80 3.05 13.03
CA GLY A 121 30.77 3.81 14.28
C GLY A 121 29.36 4.13 14.80
N TYR A 122 28.32 3.50 14.26
CA TYR A 122 26.93 3.79 14.62
C TYR A 122 26.56 3.30 16.02
N ILE A 123 27.04 2.12 16.41
CA ILE A 123 26.76 1.54 17.73
C ILE A 123 28.05 1.16 18.47
N PRO A 124 28.07 1.22 19.81
CA PRO A 124 29.21 0.77 20.61
C PRO A 124 29.48 -0.73 20.45
N LEU A 125 30.77 -1.11 20.48
CA LEU A 125 31.18 -2.50 20.43
C LEU A 125 30.62 -3.31 21.62
N SER A 126 30.53 -2.72 22.82
CA SER A 126 29.95 -3.36 24.00
C SER A 126 28.50 -3.80 23.77
N PHE A 127 27.71 -2.95 23.14
CA PHE A 127 26.34 -3.25 22.75
C PHE A 127 26.27 -4.32 21.66
N ALA A 128 27.09 -4.19 20.62
CA ALA A 128 27.14 -5.15 19.52
C ALA A 128 27.52 -6.57 19.98
N LEU A 129 28.49 -6.70 20.89
CA LEU A 129 28.97 -7.99 21.38
C LEU A 129 27.88 -8.80 22.09
N VAL A 130 26.99 -8.16 22.85
CA VAL A 130 25.88 -8.86 23.52
C VAL A 130 25.00 -9.58 22.51
N PHE A 131 24.56 -8.86 21.46
CA PHE A 131 23.70 -9.44 20.43
C PHE A 131 24.45 -10.43 19.56
N MET A 132 25.70 -10.16 19.17
CA MET A 132 26.50 -11.11 18.39
C MET A 132 26.71 -12.44 19.13
N VAL A 133 26.98 -12.40 20.45
CA VAL A 133 27.15 -13.62 21.25
C VAL A 133 25.83 -14.38 21.37
N ILE A 134 24.72 -13.69 21.64
CA ILE A 134 23.39 -14.32 21.74
C ILE A 134 22.95 -14.92 20.39
N ASP A 135 23.03 -14.15 19.31
CA ASP A 135 22.62 -14.54 17.96
C ASP A 135 23.61 -15.47 17.26
N THR A 136 24.76 -15.76 17.88
CA THR A 136 25.65 -16.86 17.46
C THR A 136 25.42 -18.12 18.29
N SER A 137 25.36 -18.00 19.62
CA SER A 137 25.26 -19.14 20.53
C SER A 137 23.91 -19.86 20.47
N LEU A 138 22.81 -19.12 20.42
CA LEU A 138 21.46 -19.71 20.39
C LEU A 138 21.18 -20.48 19.10
N PRO A 139 21.46 -19.95 17.89
CA PRO A 139 21.21 -20.70 16.65
C PRO A 139 22.11 -21.91 16.48
N LEU A 140 23.38 -21.85 16.93
CA LEU A 140 24.28 -23.01 16.93
C LEU A 140 23.75 -24.12 17.84
N THR A 141 23.28 -23.76 19.05
CA THR A 141 22.68 -24.72 19.97
C THR A 141 21.40 -25.32 19.38
N THR A 142 20.55 -24.50 18.78
CA THR A 142 19.35 -24.95 18.04
C THR A 142 19.71 -25.89 16.89
N LEU A 143 20.77 -25.62 16.13
CA LEU A 143 21.23 -26.47 15.03
C LEU A 143 21.73 -27.83 15.54
N VAL A 144 22.47 -27.86 16.66
CA VAL A 144 22.95 -29.10 17.29
C VAL A 144 21.78 -29.94 17.80
N LEU A 145 20.80 -29.32 18.48
CA LEU A 145 19.61 -30.00 18.96
C LEU A 145 18.77 -30.55 17.79
N LEU A 146 18.60 -29.75 16.73
CA LEU A 146 17.85 -30.16 15.55
C LEU A 146 18.53 -31.35 14.85
N ARG A 147 19.85 -31.31 14.64
CA ARG A 147 20.59 -32.44 14.05
C ARG A 147 20.46 -33.74 14.84
N ARG A 148 20.41 -33.66 16.18
CA ARG A 148 20.18 -34.82 17.04
C ARG A 148 18.75 -35.36 16.97
N GLU A 149 17.79 -34.53 16.57
CA GLU A 149 16.38 -34.92 16.45
C GLU A 149 15.99 -35.38 15.04
N THR A 150 16.72 -34.97 14.01
CA THR A 150 16.40 -35.24 12.60
C THR A 150 17.57 -35.87 11.85
N GLU A 151 17.77 -37.18 11.97
CA GLU A 151 18.78 -37.92 11.18
C GLU A 151 18.41 -38.11 9.68
N GLU A 152 17.19 -37.76 9.23
CA GLU A 152 16.76 -38.07 7.84
C GLU A 152 16.05 -36.97 7.01
N SER A 153 15.87 -35.72 7.46
CA SER A 153 15.10 -34.73 6.66
C SER A 153 15.89 -33.53 6.15
N SER A 154 16.16 -33.51 4.85
CA SER A 154 16.59 -32.32 4.11
C SER A 154 15.45 -31.30 4.11
N SER A 155 15.63 -30.17 4.81
CA SER A 155 14.57 -29.17 4.97
C SER A 155 15.07 -27.76 4.63
N GLY A 156 15.03 -27.43 3.33
CA GLY A 156 14.98 -26.04 2.90
C GLY A 156 13.60 -25.43 3.18
N ILE A 157 13.54 -24.11 3.38
CA ILE A 157 12.26 -23.38 3.42
C ILE A 157 11.67 -23.41 2.00
N SER A 158 10.68 -24.26 1.78
CA SER A 158 9.97 -24.32 0.51
C SER A 158 8.78 -23.36 0.54
N CYS A 159 8.80 -22.32 -0.31
CA CYS A 159 7.70 -21.37 -0.47
C CYS A 159 6.46 -21.99 -1.16
N ARG A 160 6.47 -23.30 -1.45
CA ARG A 160 5.53 -23.95 -2.35
C ARG A 160 4.12 -24.14 -1.76
N ASN A 161 3.94 -23.96 -0.45
CA ASN A 161 2.72 -24.31 0.30
C ASN A 161 2.00 -23.15 1.01
N ILE A 162 2.19 -21.88 0.60
CA ILE A 162 1.56 -20.73 1.29
C ILE A 162 0.01 -20.80 1.20
N CYS A 163 -0.67 -20.91 2.35
CA CYS A 163 -2.13 -20.87 2.44
C CYS A 163 -2.69 -19.44 2.30
N ALA A 164 -3.96 -19.31 1.89
CA ALA A 164 -4.68 -18.04 1.71
C ALA A 164 -4.60 -17.10 2.93
N GLU A 165 -4.75 -17.66 4.13
CA GLU A 165 -4.69 -16.94 5.41
C GLU A 165 -3.29 -16.36 5.69
N MET A 166 -2.25 -16.92 5.07
CA MET A 166 -0.85 -16.55 5.29
C MET A 166 -0.32 -15.57 4.22
N VAL A 167 -1.10 -15.33 3.16
CA VAL A 167 -0.71 -14.44 2.05
C VAL A 167 -0.51 -13.01 2.53
N VAL A 168 -1.37 -12.51 3.43
CA VAL A 168 -1.19 -11.17 4.01
C VAL A 168 0.08 -11.08 4.80
N ILE A 169 0.32 -12.07 5.67
CA ILE A 169 1.53 -12.09 6.50
C ILE A 169 2.76 -12.16 5.61
N PHE A 170 2.72 -12.90 4.50
CA PHE A 170 3.80 -12.90 3.52
C PHE A 170 4.05 -11.51 2.93
N PHE A 171 3.03 -10.83 2.39
CA PHE A 171 3.20 -9.50 1.77
C PHE A 171 3.58 -8.41 2.76
N VAL A 172 2.95 -8.39 3.93
CA VAL A 172 3.34 -7.52 5.04
C VAL A 172 4.81 -7.79 5.40
N GLY A 173 5.21 -9.06 5.44
CA GLY A 173 6.58 -9.47 5.70
C GLY A 173 7.58 -8.97 4.66
N VAL A 174 7.28 -9.12 3.37
CA VAL A 174 8.11 -8.64 2.25
C VAL A 174 8.25 -7.13 2.30
N PHE A 175 7.13 -6.42 2.42
CA PHE A 175 7.16 -4.96 2.51
C PHE A 175 7.99 -4.51 3.72
N GLN A 176 7.70 -5.05 4.90
CA GLN A 176 8.38 -4.69 6.14
C GLN A 176 9.88 -5.01 6.09
N LEU A 177 10.28 -6.13 5.47
CA LEU A 177 11.69 -6.50 5.31
C LEU A 177 12.45 -5.44 4.49
N PHE A 178 11.97 -5.10 3.30
CA PHE A 178 12.67 -4.23 2.36
C PHE A 178 12.53 -2.74 2.68
N PHE A 179 11.37 -2.31 3.15
CA PHE A 179 11.11 -0.91 3.47
C PHE A 179 12.05 -0.41 4.57
N TRP A 180 12.20 -1.17 5.66
CA TRP A 180 13.05 -0.76 6.79
C TRP A 180 14.55 -0.92 6.52
N LEU A 181 14.96 -1.77 5.57
CA LEU A 181 16.37 -1.90 5.16
C LEU A 181 16.94 -0.59 4.63
N VAL A 182 16.13 0.23 3.96
CA VAL A 182 16.55 1.54 3.44
C VAL A 182 17.00 2.45 4.59
N PHE A 183 16.18 2.57 5.63
CA PHE A 183 16.47 3.42 6.79
C PHE A 183 17.53 2.85 7.74
N LEU A 184 17.75 1.54 7.73
CA LEU A 184 18.90 0.93 8.40
C LEU A 184 20.22 1.34 7.72
N ILE A 185 20.29 1.26 6.39
CA ILE A 185 21.54 1.54 5.64
C ILE A 185 21.85 3.04 5.62
N ARG A 186 20.79 3.86 5.57
CA ARG A 186 20.83 5.33 5.50
C ARG A 186 19.86 5.95 6.51
N PRO A 187 20.22 5.98 7.81
CA PRO A 187 19.38 6.60 8.84
C PRO A 187 19.26 8.12 8.67
N ASP A 188 20.17 8.74 7.92
CA ASP A 188 20.09 10.14 7.47
C ASP A 188 18.87 10.39 6.58
N ILE A 189 18.50 9.43 5.72
CA ILE A 189 17.25 9.53 4.95
C ILE A 189 16.05 9.52 5.91
N ALA A 190 16.09 8.74 6.99
CA ALA A 190 15.02 8.76 7.99
C ALA A 190 14.99 10.08 8.79
N TYR A 191 16.16 10.66 9.08
CA TYR A 191 16.28 11.98 9.69
C TYR A 191 15.62 13.06 8.84
N ASP A 192 15.99 13.14 7.56
CA ASP A 192 15.45 14.14 6.63
C ASP A 192 13.96 13.92 6.38
N ILE A 193 13.57 12.66 6.10
CA ILE A 193 12.17 12.34 5.83
C ILE A 193 11.36 12.60 7.08
N LEU A 194 11.71 12.08 8.24
CA LEU A 194 10.84 12.17 9.42
C LEU A 194 11.04 13.46 10.22
N GLN A 195 11.93 14.36 9.80
CA GLN A 195 12.30 15.59 10.54
C GLN A 195 12.63 15.24 11.99
N LEU A 196 13.58 14.33 12.16
CA LEU A 196 14.01 13.88 13.49
C LEU A 196 14.89 14.94 14.15
N ASP A 197 15.05 14.85 15.47
CA ASP A 197 15.98 15.71 16.17
C ASP A 197 17.42 15.42 15.72
N GLU A 198 18.31 16.40 15.82
CA GLU A 198 19.71 16.24 15.42
C GLU A 198 20.34 15.03 16.13
N PHE A 199 21.01 14.19 15.33
CA PHE A 199 21.62 12.99 15.86
C PHE A 199 22.83 13.35 16.73
N ASN A 200 22.77 12.93 17.99
CA ASN A 200 23.81 13.13 18.99
C ASN A 200 24.34 11.77 19.46
N GLY A 201 25.65 11.64 19.59
CA GLY A 201 26.31 10.41 19.97
C GLY A 201 25.90 9.23 19.08
N HIS A 202 25.30 8.20 19.70
CA HIS A 202 24.88 6.96 19.03
C HIS A 202 23.39 6.94 18.63
N SER A 203 22.67 8.06 18.69
CA SER A 203 21.23 8.08 18.42
C SER A 203 20.87 7.56 17.02
N ALA A 204 21.60 7.97 15.98
CA ALA A 204 21.44 7.47 14.61
C ALA A 204 21.57 5.94 14.54
N GLY A 205 22.52 5.37 15.29
CA GLY A 205 22.77 3.94 15.32
C GLY A 205 21.70 3.15 16.06
N PHE A 206 21.17 3.66 17.17
CA PHE A 206 20.06 3.02 17.87
C PHE A 206 18.75 3.11 17.07
N LEU A 207 18.52 4.21 16.35
CA LEU A 207 17.40 4.32 15.44
C LEU A 207 17.53 3.33 14.27
N ALA A 208 18.70 3.24 13.64
CA ALA A 208 18.99 2.24 12.62
C ALA A 208 18.80 0.82 13.16
N SER A 209 19.19 0.57 14.42
CA SER A 209 18.98 -0.72 15.09
C SER A 209 17.48 -1.01 15.28
N ALA A 210 16.67 0.00 15.58
CA ALA A 210 15.22 -0.16 15.67
C ALA A 210 14.62 -0.53 14.30
N PHE A 211 15.03 0.15 13.21
CA PHE A 211 14.62 -0.23 11.85
C PHE A 211 15.09 -1.64 11.48
N PHE A 212 16.28 -2.04 11.92
CA PHE A 212 16.74 -3.41 11.73
C PHE A 212 15.82 -4.43 12.42
N THR A 213 15.40 -4.18 13.67
CA THR A 213 14.43 -5.08 14.34
C THR A 213 13.11 -5.18 13.58
N LEU A 214 12.62 -4.08 13.01
CA LEU A 214 11.41 -4.07 12.19
C LEU A 214 11.59 -4.84 10.87
N SER A 215 12.76 -4.73 10.23
CA SER A 215 13.10 -5.54 9.05
C SER A 215 13.12 -7.04 9.39
N ILE A 216 13.66 -7.40 10.56
CA ILE A 216 13.65 -8.79 11.07
C ILE A 216 12.24 -9.29 11.38
N HIS A 217 11.31 -8.44 11.86
CA HIS A 217 9.89 -8.82 11.94
C HIS A 217 9.36 -9.22 10.57
N GLY A 218 9.73 -8.47 9.52
CA GLY A 218 9.39 -8.79 8.13
C GLY A 218 9.87 -10.17 7.70
N TRP A 219 11.14 -10.49 8.00
CA TRP A 219 11.70 -11.84 7.77
C TRP A 219 10.91 -12.93 8.49
N TYR A 220 10.60 -12.74 9.77
CA TYR A 220 9.84 -13.73 10.53
C TYR A 220 8.41 -13.90 10.00
N HIS A 221 7.77 -12.84 9.52
CA HIS A 221 6.47 -12.95 8.85
C HIS A 221 6.57 -13.79 7.57
N ILE A 222 7.59 -13.56 6.73
CA ILE A 222 7.84 -14.37 5.54
C ILE A 222 8.05 -15.84 5.93
N ALA A 223 8.94 -16.10 6.90
CA ALA A 223 9.22 -17.47 7.36
C ALA A 223 7.96 -18.16 7.87
N ASN A 224 7.18 -17.49 8.73
CA ASN A 224 5.92 -18.00 9.25
C ASN A 224 4.87 -18.27 8.15
N ALA A 225 4.82 -17.42 7.13
CA ALA A 225 3.93 -17.62 6.00
C ALA A 225 4.34 -18.80 5.11
N CYS A 226 5.64 -18.91 4.80
CA CYS A 226 6.19 -20.01 4.00
C CYS A 226 6.01 -21.37 4.67
N THR A 227 5.98 -21.42 6.00
CA THR A 227 5.77 -22.66 6.76
C THR A 227 4.32 -22.88 7.18
N VAL A 228 3.39 -22.03 6.76
CA VAL A 228 1.97 -22.13 7.09
C VAL A 228 1.70 -22.10 8.61
N ASN A 229 2.49 -21.34 9.38
CA ASN A 229 2.29 -21.19 10.82
C ASN A 229 1.04 -20.37 11.19
N ARG A 230 -0.17 -20.95 11.11
CA ARG A 230 -1.44 -20.22 11.31
C ARG A 230 -1.54 -19.37 12.58
N PRO A 231 -1.03 -19.80 13.76
CA PRO A 231 -0.96 -18.95 14.96
C PRO A 231 -0.23 -17.60 14.78
N ALA A 232 0.64 -17.46 13.78
CA ALA A 232 1.37 -16.23 13.52
C ALA A 232 0.46 -15.08 13.04
N VAL A 233 -0.67 -15.36 12.38
CA VAL A 233 -1.59 -14.33 11.88
C VAL A 233 -2.27 -13.56 13.03
N PRO A 234 -2.94 -14.20 13.99
CA PRO A 234 -3.48 -13.49 15.15
C PRO A 234 -2.37 -12.93 16.05
N ALA A 235 -1.19 -13.57 16.15
CA ALA A 235 -0.06 -13.00 16.87
C ALA A 235 0.41 -11.67 16.27
N ALA A 236 0.48 -11.61 14.94
CA ALA A 236 0.88 -10.44 14.17
C ALA A 236 -0.09 -9.26 14.35
N PHE A 237 -1.39 -9.53 14.43
CA PHE A 237 -2.38 -8.52 14.80
C PHE A 237 -2.22 -8.10 16.28
N PHE A 238 -2.10 -9.10 17.16
CA PHE A 238 -2.10 -8.89 18.60
C PHE A 238 -0.96 -7.97 19.05
N TYR A 239 0.29 -8.25 18.67
CA TYR A 239 1.39 -7.43 19.15
C TYR A 239 1.36 -6.02 18.57
N ARG A 240 0.80 -5.80 17.37
CA ARG A 240 0.72 -4.46 16.80
C ARG A 240 -0.26 -3.59 17.58
N VAL A 241 -1.47 -4.10 17.78
CA VAL A 241 -2.55 -3.34 18.43
C VAL A 241 -2.38 -3.25 19.94
N PHE A 242 -1.96 -4.33 20.60
CA PHE A 242 -1.96 -4.40 22.07
C PHE A 242 -0.58 -4.21 22.70
N ILE A 243 0.51 -4.24 21.93
CA ILE A 243 1.87 -4.03 22.46
C ILE A 243 2.51 -2.80 21.81
N SER A 244 2.68 -2.80 20.49
CA SER A 244 3.41 -1.76 19.75
C SER A 244 2.71 -0.40 19.85
N VAL A 245 1.44 -0.30 19.44
CA VAL A 245 0.69 0.97 19.45
C VAL A 245 0.64 1.60 20.85
N PRO A 246 0.28 0.89 21.94
CA PRO A 246 0.30 1.46 23.29
C PRO A 246 1.68 1.94 23.72
N VAL A 247 2.74 1.17 23.44
CA VAL A 247 4.11 1.57 23.79
C VAL A 247 4.55 2.80 23.00
N LEU A 248 4.27 2.86 21.70
CA LEU A 248 4.55 4.03 20.86
C LEU A 248 3.82 5.29 21.36
N VAL A 249 2.55 5.15 21.77
CA VAL A 249 1.78 6.24 22.37
C VAL A 249 2.43 6.71 23.68
N ILE A 250 2.87 5.79 24.54
CA ILE A 250 3.57 6.15 25.77
C ILE A 250 4.87 6.91 25.44
N LEU A 251 5.70 6.38 24.54
CA LEU A 251 7.00 6.97 24.19
C LEU A 251 6.88 8.38 23.61
N VAL A 252 5.86 8.66 22.79
CA VAL A 252 5.64 10.03 22.28
C VAL A 252 5.07 10.96 23.37
N LEU A 253 4.20 10.45 24.26
CA LEU A 253 3.62 11.25 25.35
C LEU A 253 4.65 11.65 26.41
N VAL A 254 5.64 10.80 26.67
CA VAL A 254 6.76 11.11 27.59
C VAL A 254 7.93 11.80 26.89
N ASP A 255 7.72 12.27 25.65
CA ASP A 255 8.73 12.96 24.86
C ASP A 255 10.06 12.18 24.80
N GLN A 256 9.98 10.89 24.46
CA GLN A 256 11.15 10.03 24.23
C GLN A 256 11.42 9.80 22.74
N ILE A 257 10.39 9.92 21.90
CA ILE A 257 10.50 9.82 20.43
C ILE A 257 9.75 10.99 19.78
N GLU A 258 10.17 11.37 18.59
CA GLU A 258 9.57 12.46 17.83
C GLU A 258 8.16 12.08 17.36
N ARG A 259 7.29 13.09 17.27
CA ARG A 259 5.91 12.91 16.83
C ARG A 259 5.81 12.34 15.42
N ASN A 260 6.71 12.74 14.52
CA ASN A 260 6.72 12.27 13.13
C ASN A 260 7.16 10.80 13.02
N LEU A 261 8.16 10.39 13.80
CA LEU A 261 8.56 8.99 13.92
C LEU A 261 7.42 8.15 14.48
N PHE A 262 6.77 8.64 15.54
CA PHE A 262 5.57 8.02 16.11
C PHE A 262 4.46 7.84 15.06
N LEU A 263 4.11 8.89 14.32
CA LEU A 263 3.06 8.83 13.29
C LEU A 263 3.39 7.83 12.19
N ALA A 264 4.65 7.78 11.73
CA ALA A 264 5.08 6.83 10.71
C ALA A 264 4.99 5.37 11.19
N LEU A 265 5.50 5.07 12.40
CA LEU A 265 5.44 3.72 12.97
C LEU A 265 4.01 3.28 13.28
N MET A 266 3.22 4.18 13.88
CA MET A 266 1.83 3.91 14.27
C MET A 266 0.93 3.72 13.05
N SER A 267 1.06 4.57 12.02
CA SER A 267 0.27 4.44 10.79
C SER A 267 0.53 3.10 10.10
N LEU A 268 1.79 2.67 9.99
CA LEU A 268 2.13 1.36 9.41
C LEU A 268 1.56 0.20 10.24
N ASP A 269 1.68 0.24 11.57
CA ASP A 269 1.13 -0.81 12.43
C ASP A 269 -0.40 -0.88 12.37
N ILE A 270 -1.10 0.25 12.32
CA ILE A 270 -2.56 0.28 12.13
C ILE A 270 -2.93 -0.23 10.74
N CYS A 271 -2.25 0.21 9.68
CA CYS A 271 -2.49 -0.26 8.32
C CYS A 271 -2.33 -1.78 8.22
N PHE A 272 -1.23 -2.34 8.73
CA PHE A 272 -1.04 -3.79 8.73
C PHE A 272 -2.05 -4.52 9.61
N SER A 273 -2.45 -3.96 10.74
CA SER A 273 -3.45 -4.56 11.61
C SER A 273 -4.83 -4.61 10.95
N ILE A 274 -5.23 -3.55 10.25
CA ILE A 274 -6.45 -3.50 9.44
C ILE A 274 -6.37 -4.53 8.31
N MET A 275 -5.25 -4.60 7.59
CA MET A 275 -5.06 -5.60 6.53
C MET A 275 -5.19 -7.04 7.08
N ILE A 276 -4.58 -7.34 8.21
CA ILE A 276 -4.66 -8.67 8.84
C ILE A 276 -6.10 -8.98 9.28
N LEU A 277 -6.80 -8.05 9.93
CA LEU A 277 -8.20 -8.22 10.34
C LEU A 277 -9.12 -8.45 9.14
N LEU A 278 -8.96 -7.66 8.08
CA LEU A 278 -9.75 -7.77 6.85
C LEU A 278 -9.46 -9.04 6.04
N PHE A 279 -8.38 -9.75 6.32
CA PHE A 279 -8.18 -11.09 5.74
C PHE A 279 -8.62 -12.20 6.68
N LEU A 280 -8.47 -12.04 7.98
CA LEU A 280 -8.97 -13.00 8.98
C LEU A 280 -10.49 -13.08 8.98
N ALA A 281 -11.18 -11.94 8.87
CA ALA A 281 -12.65 -11.89 8.82
C ALA A 281 -13.25 -12.50 7.54
N PHE A 282 -12.44 -12.66 6.48
CA PHE A 282 -12.94 -13.03 5.15
C PHE A 282 -12.21 -14.25 4.52
N GLY A 283 -11.28 -14.88 5.24
CA GLY A 283 -10.30 -15.87 4.73
C GLY A 283 -10.67 -17.35 4.83
N GLN A 284 -11.85 -17.73 5.33
CA GLN A 284 -12.21 -19.14 5.66
C GLN A 284 -12.44 -20.09 4.46
N SER A 285 -11.66 -20.05 3.37
CA SER A 285 -11.88 -20.98 2.24
C SER A 285 -10.60 -21.46 1.56
N PRO A 286 -10.46 -22.78 1.26
CA PRO A 286 -9.17 -23.47 1.07
C PRO A 286 -8.53 -23.34 -0.33
N THR A 287 -9.21 -22.75 -1.31
CA THR A 287 -8.82 -22.81 -2.73
C THR A 287 -7.93 -21.66 -3.24
N THR A 288 -6.75 -21.45 -2.63
CA THR A 288 -5.88 -20.31 -3.04
C THR A 288 -4.38 -20.65 -3.18
N SER A 289 -3.95 -21.86 -2.80
CA SER A 289 -2.54 -22.31 -2.87
C SER A 289 -2.03 -22.54 -4.31
N ALA A 290 -2.89 -22.91 -5.26
CA ALA A 290 -2.51 -23.15 -6.66
C ALA A 290 -2.23 -21.87 -7.49
N MET A 291 -2.27 -20.69 -6.88
CA MET A 291 -2.35 -19.40 -7.57
C MET A 291 -1.00 -18.67 -7.71
N PHE A 292 0.03 -19.01 -6.93
CA PHE A 292 1.29 -18.26 -6.89
C PHE A 292 2.28 -18.56 -8.03
N MET A 293 2.27 -19.76 -8.62
CA MET A 293 2.91 -20.00 -9.93
C MET A 293 2.17 -19.30 -11.09
N ARG A 294 1.04 -18.64 -10.81
CA ARG A 294 0.21 -17.96 -11.80
C ARG A 294 0.19 -16.44 -11.65
N VAL A 295 0.97 -15.78 -10.78
CA VAL A 295 0.91 -14.29 -10.65
C VAL A 295 1.16 -13.57 -11.98
N PRO A 296 2.19 -13.90 -12.79
CA PRO A 296 2.35 -13.30 -14.12
C PRO A 296 1.19 -13.66 -15.06
N ILE A 297 0.63 -14.86 -14.93
CA ILE A 297 -0.54 -15.33 -15.68
C ILE A 297 -1.81 -14.59 -15.25
N ILE A 298 -1.96 -14.24 -13.98
CA ILE A 298 -3.09 -13.51 -13.41
C ILE A 298 -3.01 -12.05 -13.82
N ILE A 299 -1.83 -11.43 -13.73
CA ILE A 299 -1.59 -10.07 -14.24
C ILE A 299 -1.81 -10.04 -15.76
N SER A 300 -1.30 -11.02 -16.51
CA SER A 300 -1.54 -11.16 -17.94
C SER A 300 -3.03 -11.37 -18.27
N ASN A 301 -3.73 -12.20 -17.51
CA ASN A 301 -5.17 -12.42 -17.67
C ASN A 301 -5.99 -11.20 -17.24
N TRP A 302 -5.55 -10.45 -16.22
CA TRP A 302 -6.13 -9.17 -15.85
C TRP A 302 -5.92 -8.14 -16.94
N PHE A 303 -4.74 -8.08 -17.54
CA PHE A 303 -4.43 -7.17 -18.65
C PHE A 303 -5.25 -7.50 -19.90
N LYS A 304 -5.32 -8.78 -20.29
CA LYS A 304 -6.20 -9.25 -21.37
C LYS A 304 -7.67 -8.96 -21.08
N PHE A 305 -8.10 -9.14 -19.83
CA PHE A 305 -9.47 -8.86 -19.41
C PHE A 305 -9.80 -7.36 -19.41
N MET A 306 -8.91 -6.53 -18.86
CA MET A 306 -9.03 -5.06 -18.86
C MET A 306 -9.15 -4.55 -20.30
N LEU A 307 -8.27 -5.00 -21.19
CA LEU A 307 -8.26 -4.57 -22.59
C LEU A 307 -9.30 -5.27 -23.48
N SER A 308 -10.06 -6.22 -22.91
CA SER A 308 -11.05 -7.07 -23.60
C SER A 308 -10.47 -7.76 -24.85
N ILE A 309 -9.36 -8.49 -24.69
CA ILE A 309 -8.66 -9.19 -25.78
C ILE A 309 -8.89 -10.71 -25.69
N PRO A 310 -9.40 -11.38 -26.75
CA PRO A 310 -9.98 -10.81 -27.98
C PRO A 310 -11.36 -10.20 -27.73
N ARG A 311 -11.74 -9.21 -28.54
CA ARG A 311 -13.04 -8.53 -28.43
C ARG A 311 -14.10 -9.35 -29.18
N THR A 312 -15.24 -9.61 -28.54
CA THR A 312 -16.34 -10.42 -29.11
C THR A 312 -17.15 -9.65 -30.17
N GLU A 313 -17.28 -8.34 -30.01
CA GLU A 313 -18.01 -7.45 -30.92
C GLU A 313 -17.08 -6.35 -31.46
N PRO A 314 -17.25 -5.90 -32.72
CA PRO A 314 -16.47 -4.80 -33.27
C PRO A 314 -16.77 -3.47 -32.56
N MET A 315 -15.78 -2.58 -32.47
CA MET A 315 -15.99 -1.26 -31.87
C MET A 315 -16.86 -0.38 -32.76
N THR A 316 -17.77 0.36 -32.13
CA THR A 316 -18.51 1.45 -32.79
C THR A 316 -17.57 2.57 -33.23
N LYS A 317 -18.00 3.44 -34.14
CA LYS A 317 -17.21 4.60 -34.57
C LYS A 317 -16.94 5.53 -33.38
N THR A 318 -17.94 5.70 -32.52
CA THR A 318 -17.84 6.48 -31.28
C THR A 318 -16.78 5.90 -30.34
N GLU A 319 -16.85 4.60 -30.05
CA GLU A 319 -15.86 3.94 -29.19
C GLU A 319 -14.45 3.99 -29.77
N ARG A 320 -14.31 3.79 -31.09
CA ARG A 320 -13.00 3.83 -31.77
C ARG A 320 -12.39 5.23 -31.70
N PHE A 321 -13.18 6.26 -31.95
CA PHE A 321 -12.72 7.64 -31.81
C PHE A 321 -12.32 7.96 -30.38
N THR A 322 -13.16 7.60 -29.39
CA THR A 322 -12.84 7.79 -27.97
C THR A 322 -11.53 7.08 -27.61
N GLN A 323 -11.34 5.82 -27.99
CA GLN A 323 -10.11 5.09 -27.72
C GLN A 323 -8.86 5.80 -28.26
N TRP A 324 -8.87 6.19 -29.54
CA TRP A 324 -7.72 6.85 -30.18
C TRP A 324 -7.46 8.25 -29.63
N SER A 325 -8.51 9.03 -29.40
CA SER A 325 -8.41 10.35 -28.78
C SER A 325 -7.81 10.26 -27.37
N CYS A 326 -8.22 9.27 -26.57
CA CYS A 326 -7.68 9.05 -25.23
C CYS A 326 -6.21 8.62 -25.27
N LEU A 327 -5.83 7.75 -26.21
CA LEU A 327 -4.44 7.36 -26.40
C LEU A 327 -3.55 8.54 -26.82
N LEU A 328 -3.97 9.30 -27.84
CA LEU A 328 -3.15 10.37 -28.43
C LEU A 328 -3.15 11.64 -27.58
N ALA A 329 -4.32 12.15 -27.19
CA ALA A 329 -4.42 13.42 -26.49
C ALA A 329 -4.14 13.29 -24.99
N TYR A 330 -4.59 12.20 -24.35
CA TYR A 330 -4.49 12.06 -22.89
C TYR A 330 -3.30 11.22 -22.46
N VAL A 331 -3.13 10.01 -22.99
CA VAL A 331 -2.00 9.14 -22.57
C VAL A 331 -0.67 9.70 -23.07
N ILE A 332 -0.54 9.98 -24.37
CA ILE A 332 0.71 10.53 -24.93
C ILE A 332 0.88 11.99 -24.50
N GLY A 333 -0.18 12.81 -24.54
CA GLY A 333 -0.14 14.19 -24.05
C GLY A 333 0.23 14.27 -22.57
N GLY A 334 -0.44 13.53 -21.69
CA GLY A 334 -0.12 13.46 -20.26
C GLY A 334 1.28 12.92 -19.99
N ALA A 335 1.75 11.92 -20.74
CA ALA A 335 3.14 11.44 -20.66
C ALA A 335 4.15 12.54 -21.02
N SER A 336 3.85 13.38 -22.00
CA SER A 336 4.72 14.51 -22.34
C SER A 336 4.76 15.58 -21.24
N PHE A 337 3.65 15.84 -20.53
CA PHE A 337 3.66 16.68 -19.31
C PHE A 337 4.44 16.04 -18.17
N LEU A 338 4.33 14.71 -17.98
CA LEU A 338 5.02 13.97 -16.93
C LEU A 338 6.54 13.90 -17.14
N PHE A 339 6.99 13.63 -18.36
CA PHE A 339 8.41 13.41 -18.67
C PHE A 339 9.13 14.66 -19.17
N ALA A 340 8.45 15.55 -19.90
CA ALA A 340 9.02 16.75 -20.52
C ALA A 340 8.20 18.03 -20.24
N PRO A 341 7.97 18.39 -18.96
CA PRO A 341 7.16 19.58 -18.60
C PRO A 341 7.73 20.89 -19.16
N GLN A 342 9.06 20.99 -19.30
CA GLN A 342 9.75 22.17 -19.84
C GLN A 342 9.38 22.46 -21.31
N LEU A 343 9.05 21.44 -22.10
CA LEU A 343 8.56 21.62 -23.47
C LEU A 343 7.22 22.36 -23.46
N TRP A 344 6.33 21.99 -22.53
CA TRP A 344 5.03 22.64 -22.37
C TRP A 344 5.14 24.03 -21.75
N ALA A 345 6.09 24.23 -20.84
CA ALA A 345 6.41 25.56 -20.34
C ALA A 345 6.83 26.50 -21.47
N PHE A 346 7.66 26.02 -22.41
CA PHE A 346 8.02 26.80 -23.60
C PHE A 346 6.84 27.06 -24.53
N ILE A 347 6.07 26.02 -24.89
CA ILE A 347 4.94 26.14 -25.83
C ILE A 347 3.84 27.05 -25.29
N LEU A 348 3.50 26.91 -24.01
CA LEU A 348 2.40 27.63 -23.37
C LEU A 348 2.85 28.88 -22.60
N GLN A 349 4.14 29.22 -22.66
CA GLN A 349 4.76 30.35 -21.95
C GLN A 349 4.46 30.32 -20.45
N LEU A 350 4.70 29.17 -19.81
CA LEU A 350 4.47 28.98 -18.37
C LEU A 350 5.72 29.35 -17.59
N ASP A 351 5.52 30.08 -16.50
CA ASP A 351 6.57 30.33 -15.53
C ASP A 351 6.56 29.22 -14.46
N LEU A 352 7.49 28.27 -14.59
CA LEU A 352 7.65 27.17 -13.65
C LEU A 352 8.65 27.55 -12.56
N GLN A 353 8.13 28.09 -11.47
CA GLN A 353 8.92 28.42 -10.26
C GLN A 353 8.81 27.30 -9.22
N ASP A 354 9.92 26.99 -8.54
CA ASP A 354 10.03 26.01 -7.47
C ASP A 354 9.36 24.65 -7.80
N ARG A 355 8.36 24.26 -7.00
CA ARG A 355 7.61 22.98 -7.10
C ARG A 355 6.56 22.96 -8.21
N SER A 356 6.39 24.06 -8.95
CA SER A 356 5.41 24.14 -10.05
C SER A 356 5.65 23.07 -11.11
N GLU A 357 6.91 22.75 -11.40
CA GLU A 357 7.25 21.69 -12.34
C GLU A 357 6.75 20.32 -11.85
N GLY A 358 6.97 19.98 -10.58
CA GLY A 358 6.53 18.71 -10.01
C GLY A 358 5.02 18.56 -9.95
N TYR A 359 4.30 19.63 -9.64
CA TYR A 359 2.84 19.64 -9.69
C TYR A 359 2.29 19.55 -11.12
N LEU A 360 2.97 20.15 -12.09
CA LEU A 360 2.63 19.99 -13.50
C LEU A 360 2.86 18.53 -13.96
N ARG A 361 3.93 17.88 -13.48
CA ARG A 361 4.19 16.45 -13.72
C ARG A 361 3.10 15.57 -13.10
N LEU A 362 2.65 15.88 -11.88
CA LEU A 362 1.49 15.21 -11.25
C LEU A 362 0.22 15.40 -12.07
N ALA A 363 -0.07 16.62 -12.55
CA ALA A 363 -1.20 16.86 -13.43
C ALA A 363 -1.09 16.00 -14.71
N GLY A 364 0.09 15.92 -15.32
CA GLY A 364 0.38 15.01 -16.44
C GLY A 364 0.05 13.56 -16.14
N LEU A 365 0.43 13.05 -14.96
CA LEU A 365 0.07 11.71 -14.49
C LEU A 365 -1.45 11.53 -14.40
N GLY A 366 -2.17 12.48 -13.80
CA GLY A 366 -3.63 12.45 -13.72
C GLY A 366 -4.33 12.42 -15.09
N VAL A 367 -3.77 13.11 -16.09
CA VAL A 367 -4.24 13.09 -17.49
C VAL A 367 -4.04 11.70 -18.12
N ILE A 368 -2.88 11.06 -17.90
CA ILE A 368 -2.62 9.69 -18.37
C ILE A 368 -3.69 8.73 -17.83
N GLU A 369 -3.99 8.84 -16.54
CA GLU A 369 -4.95 7.96 -15.87
C GLU A 369 -6.37 8.12 -16.45
N ILE A 370 -6.85 9.35 -16.68
CA ILE A 370 -8.15 9.57 -17.35
C ILE A 370 -8.14 8.94 -18.75
N GLY A 371 -7.06 9.12 -19.49
CA GLY A 371 -6.87 8.51 -20.81
C GLY A 371 -6.97 6.99 -20.77
N LEU A 372 -6.31 6.35 -19.80
CA LEU A 372 -6.36 4.90 -19.60
C LEU A 372 -7.77 4.41 -19.23
N ILE A 373 -8.44 5.10 -18.29
CA ILE A 373 -9.80 4.76 -17.85
C ILE A 373 -10.78 4.78 -19.03
N LEU A 374 -10.80 5.88 -19.80
CA LEU A 374 -11.71 6.03 -20.94
C LEU A 374 -11.36 5.09 -22.10
N MET A 375 -10.08 4.84 -22.34
CA MET A 375 -9.62 3.88 -23.34
C MET A 375 -10.12 2.47 -23.01
N ILE A 376 -10.04 2.06 -21.74
CA ILE A 376 -10.54 0.76 -21.26
C ILE A 376 -12.06 0.71 -21.32
N ALA A 377 -12.74 1.78 -20.90
CA ALA A 377 -14.21 1.87 -20.94
C ALA A 377 -14.77 1.76 -22.38
N ALA A 378 -14.13 2.44 -23.34
CA ALA A 378 -14.50 2.39 -24.76
C ALA A 378 -14.28 0.99 -25.37
N ARG A 379 -13.30 0.23 -24.87
CA ARG A 379 -13.01 -1.13 -25.33
C ARG A 379 -13.79 -2.23 -24.64
N SER A 380 -14.34 -1.96 -23.46
CA SER A 380 -15.03 -2.96 -22.64
C SER A 380 -16.29 -3.47 -23.33
N ASN A 381 -16.45 -4.80 -23.39
CA ASN A 381 -17.69 -5.45 -23.83
C ASN A 381 -18.61 -5.84 -22.67
N ARG A 382 -18.17 -5.64 -21.43
CA ARG A 382 -18.86 -6.13 -20.23
C ARG A 382 -19.44 -4.95 -19.46
N LYS A 383 -20.36 -4.23 -20.11
CA LYS A 383 -21.02 -3.02 -19.61
C LYS A 383 -22.50 -3.03 -20.00
N MET A 384 -23.35 -2.38 -19.21
CA MET A 384 -24.80 -2.39 -19.44
C MET A 384 -25.22 -1.48 -20.60
N SER A 385 -24.63 -0.29 -20.66
CA SER A 385 -24.89 0.73 -21.67
C SER A 385 -23.64 0.91 -22.54
N PRO A 386 -23.77 0.82 -23.88
CA PRO A 386 -22.63 0.81 -24.78
C PRO A 386 -21.85 2.14 -24.78
N HIS A 387 -22.52 3.29 -24.70
CA HIS A 387 -21.84 4.59 -24.83
C HIS A 387 -21.82 5.42 -23.53
N GLN A 388 -22.31 4.90 -22.40
CA GLN A 388 -22.47 5.72 -21.19
C GLN A 388 -21.17 6.43 -20.76
N GLU A 389 -20.04 5.74 -20.64
CA GLU A 389 -18.78 6.39 -20.22
C GLU A 389 -18.29 7.39 -21.28
N CYS A 390 -18.47 7.08 -22.57
CA CYS A 390 -18.09 7.97 -23.68
C CYS A 390 -18.94 9.26 -23.66
N LEU A 391 -20.26 9.14 -23.51
CA LEU A 391 -21.17 10.28 -23.46
C LEU A 391 -21.06 11.06 -22.14
N THR A 392 -20.75 10.38 -21.04
CA THR A 392 -20.46 11.05 -19.77
C THR A 392 -19.19 11.89 -19.87
N SER A 393 -18.19 11.43 -20.62
CA SER A 393 -16.99 12.25 -20.91
C SER A 393 -17.32 13.53 -21.70
N VAL A 394 -18.36 13.53 -22.54
CA VAL A 394 -18.82 14.75 -23.25
C VAL A 394 -19.34 15.78 -22.25
N VAL A 395 -20.20 15.36 -21.32
CA VAL A 395 -20.72 16.24 -20.25
C VAL A 395 -19.59 16.72 -19.34
N GLY A 396 -18.69 15.80 -18.95
CA GLY A 396 -17.53 16.11 -18.13
C GLY A 396 -16.63 17.17 -18.76
N ARG A 397 -16.30 17.01 -20.05
CA ARG A 397 -15.43 17.93 -20.79
C ARG A 397 -16.07 19.29 -21.03
N LEU A 398 -17.31 19.34 -21.53
CA LEU A 398 -17.97 20.60 -21.92
C LEU A 398 -18.49 21.42 -20.75
N LEU A 399 -18.84 20.78 -19.64
CA LEU A 399 -19.44 21.48 -18.49
C LEU A 399 -18.53 21.44 -17.29
N PHE A 400 -18.11 20.25 -16.84
CA PHE A 400 -17.43 20.13 -15.55
C PHE A 400 -16.01 20.67 -15.58
N VAL A 401 -15.20 20.25 -16.57
CA VAL A 401 -13.83 20.73 -16.76
C VAL A 401 -13.81 22.22 -17.06
N ASP A 402 -14.59 22.67 -18.04
CA ASP A 402 -14.64 24.08 -18.43
C ASP A 402 -15.09 24.98 -17.26
N SER A 403 -16.09 24.58 -16.46
CA SER A 403 -16.52 25.37 -15.30
C SER A 403 -15.43 25.50 -14.23
N ILE A 404 -14.70 24.43 -13.96
CA ILE A 404 -13.62 24.44 -12.96
C ILE A 404 -12.42 25.23 -13.46
N LEU A 405 -12.03 25.09 -14.73
CA LEU A 405 -10.94 25.88 -15.32
C LEU A 405 -11.28 27.38 -15.34
N VAL A 406 -12.52 27.75 -15.70
CA VAL A 406 -12.99 29.14 -15.61
C VAL A 406 -12.92 29.65 -14.17
N MET A 407 -13.37 28.86 -13.19
CA MET A 407 -13.23 29.23 -11.78
C MET A 407 -11.77 29.45 -11.37
N MET A 408 -10.86 28.57 -11.80
CA MET A 408 -9.41 28.70 -11.51
C MET A 408 -8.81 29.94 -12.17
N ILE A 409 -9.21 30.29 -13.39
CA ILE A 409 -8.80 31.55 -14.06
C ILE A 409 -9.32 32.76 -13.28
N LEU A 410 -10.61 32.78 -12.93
CA LEU A 410 -11.23 33.90 -12.20
C LEU A 410 -10.60 34.14 -10.82
N ARG A 411 -10.00 33.10 -10.23
CA ARG A 411 -9.24 33.16 -8.97
C ARG A 411 -7.75 33.38 -9.16
N ASN A 412 -7.30 33.61 -10.39
CA ASN A 412 -5.89 33.76 -10.76
C ASN A 412 -5.01 32.59 -10.29
N MET A 413 -5.55 31.37 -10.31
CA MET A 413 -4.84 30.16 -9.90
C MET A 413 -4.04 29.53 -11.02
N LEU A 414 -4.41 29.74 -12.29
CA LEU A 414 -3.73 29.16 -13.45
C LEU A 414 -3.43 30.23 -14.50
N PRO A 415 -2.34 30.06 -15.29
CA PRO A 415 -2.13 30.84 -16.49
C PRO A 415 -3.27 30.64 -17.49
N LEU A 416 -3.70 31.73 -18.13
CA LEU A 416 -4.75 31.69 -19.14
C LEU A 416 -4.39 30.75 -20.30
N SER A 417 -3.14 30.77 -20.76
CA SER A 417 -2.65 29.90 -21.85
C SER A 417 -2.80 28.42 -21.52
N PHE A 418 -2.47 28.02 -20.29
CA PHE A 418 -2.61 26.64 -19.81
C PHE A 418 -4.07 26.20 -19.76
N ALA A 419 -4.94 27.01 -19.16
CA ALA A 419 -6.35 26.68 -19.03
C ALA A 419 -7.06 26.64 -20.41
N LEU A 420 -6.78 27.62 -21.28
CA LEU A 420 -7.35 27.66 -22.64
C LEU A 420 -6.94 26.45 -23.48
N PHE A 421 -5.70 25.98 -23.36
CA PHE A 421 -5.24 24.79 -24.07
C PHE A 421 -6.13 23.57 -23.76
N PHE A 422 -6.41 23.31 -22.48
CA PHE A 422 -7.27 22.20 -22.07
C PHE A 422 -8.73 22.43 -22.40
N MET A 423 -9.26 23.65 -22.23
CA MET A 423 -10.66 23.96 -22.61
C MET A 423 -10.88 23.69 -24.11
N VAL A 424 -10.02 24.22 -24.98
CA VAL A 424 -10.15 24.02 -26.44
C VAL A 424 -10.00 22.55 -26.82
N LEU A 425 -9.03 21.84 -26.23
CA LEU A 425 -8.81 20.43 -26.49
C LEU A 425 -10.01 19.58 -26.05
N ASP A 426 -10.50 19.78 -24.81
CA ASP A 426 -11.59 18.99 -24.24
C ASP A 426 -12.92 19.30 -24.94
N SER A 427 -13.24 20.57 -25.19
CA SER A 427 -14.48 20.92 -25.91
C SER A 427 -14.47 20.39 -27.34
N SER A 428 -13.33 20.48 -28.06
CA SER A 428 -13.25 19.99 -29.44
C SER A 428 -13.42 18.47 -29.52
N LEU A 429 -12.72 17.71 -28.66
CA LEU A 429 -12.86 16.26 -28.61
C LEU A 429 -14.27 15.83 -28.18
N ALA A 430 -14.89 16.53 -27.25
CA ALA A 430 -16.26 16.25 -26.80
C ALA A 430 -17.28 16.49 -27.92
N LEU A 431 -17.17 17.60 -28.65
CA LEU A 431 -18.04 17.92 -29.79
C LEU A 431 -17.89 16.90 -30.93
N ILE A 432 -16.66 16.47 -31.25
CA ILE A 432 -16.43 15.45 -32.27
C ILE A 432 -17.06 14.11 -31.83
N THR A 433 -16.87 13.70 -30.58
CA THR A 433 -17.51 12.48 -30.04
C THR A 433 -19.03 12.56 -30.14
N LEU A 434 -19.62 13.70 -29.79
CA LEU A 434 -21.07 13.91 -29.87
C LEU A 434 -21.57 13.83 -31.32
N VAL A 435 -20.87 14.47 -32.27
CA VAL A 435 -21.23 14.43 -33.70
C VAL A 435 -21.13 13.02 -34.26
N ILE A 436 -20.08 12.27 -33.92
CA ILE A 436 -19.91 10.87 -34.36
C ILE A 436 -21.05 10.02 -33.80
N TRP A 437 -21.36 10.14 -32.51
CA TRP A 437 -22.45 9.40 -31.88
C TRP A 437 -23.81 9.72 -32.51
N CYS A 438 -24.11 11.00 -32.76
CA CYS A 438 -25.34 11.42 -33.43
C CYS A 438 -25.48 10.84 -34.84
N ARG A 439 -24.38 10.73 -35.58
CA ARG A 439 -24.37 10.12 -36.94
C ARG A 439 -24.47 8.60 -36.92
N GLU A 440 -24.05 7.97 -35.82
CA GLU A 440 -24.04 6.52 -35.66
C GLU A 440 -25.39 6.00 -35.12
N SER A 441 -26.06 6.78 -34.29
CA SER A 441 -27.28 6.36 -33.60
C SER A 441 -28.55 6.82 -34.34
N ASN A 442 -29.28 5.87 -34.94
CA ASN A 442 -30.53 6.13 -35.68
C ASN A 442 -31.67 6.77 -34.86
N ARG A 443 -31.52 6.88 -33.53
CA ARG A 443 -32.48 7.49 -32.59
C ARG A 443 -31.83 8.60 -31.75
N ALA A 444 -30.70 9.15 -32.18
CA ALA A 444 -30.00 10.19 -31.45
C ALA A 444 -30.87 11.43 -31.27
N SER A 445 -31.11 11.79 -30.02
CA SER A 445 -31.80 13.00 -29.60
C SER A 445 -31.18 13.49 -28.28
N ILE A 446 -31.44 14.76 -27.93
CA ILE A 446 -31.01 15.31 -26.63
C ILE A 446 -31.61 14.48 -25.48
N GLY A 447 -32.87 14.05 -25.61
CA GLY A 447 -33.53 13.19 -24.63
C GLY A 447 -32.81 11.84 -24.48
N SER A 448 -32.50 11.16 -25.59
CA SER A 448 -31.79 9.88 -25.53
C SER A 448 -30.37 10.01 -24.98
N PHE A 449 -29.68 11.13 -25.26
CA PHE A 449 -28.36 11.42 -24.68
C PHE A 449 -28.43 11.47 -23.14
N PHE A 450 -29.32 12.31 -22.59
CA PHE A 450 -29.45 12.42 -21.13
C PHE A 450 -29.95 11.13 -20.50
N VAL A 451 -30.84 10.39 -21.16
CA VAL A 451 -31.26 9.05 -20.71
C VAL A 451 -30.07 8.10 -20.64
N GLU A 452 -29.22 8.05 -21.66
CA GLU A 452 -28.05 7.14 -21.69
C GLU A 452 -26.98 7.51 -20.65
N VAL A 453 -26.78 8.79 -20.37
CA VAL A 453 -25.87 9.28 -19.32
C VAL A 453 -26.42 9.04 -17.90
N SER A 454 -27.68 9.39 -17.67
CA SER A 454 -28.24 9.50 -16.31
C SER A 454 -28.93 8.24 -15.80
N THR A 455 -29.53 7.43 -16.67
CA THR A 455 -30.33 6.26 -16.24
C THR A 455 -29.53 5.28 -15.41
N PRO A 456 -28.29 4.89 -15.78
CA PRO A 456 -27.54 3.92 -14.97
C PRO A 456 -27.01 4.51 -13.65
N VAL A 457 -26.92 5.84 -13.55
CA VAL A 457 -26.52 6.55 -12.31
C VAL A 457 -27.72 6.70 -11.35
N LEU A 458 -28.89 7.09 -11.86
CA LEU A 458 -30.09 7.37 -11.07
C LEU A 458 -30.91 6.12 -10.74
N GLN A 459 -30.86 5.12 -11.62
CA GLN A 459 -31.53 3.84 -11.45
C GLN A 459 -30.52 2.72 -11.69
N PRO A 460 -29.55 2.50 -10.78
CA PRO A 460 -28.75 1.28 -10.81
C PRO A 460 -29.72 0.10 -10.70
N ARG A 461 -30.06 -0.52 -11.84
CA ARG A 461 -31.09 -1.56 -11.90
C ARG A 461 -30.68 -2.69 -10.94
N ARG A 462 -31.60 -3.03 -10.05
CA ARG A 462 -31.38 -3.96 -8.93
C ARG A 462 -30.68 -5.26 -9.35
N PRO A 463 -29.76 -5.78 -8.52
CA PRO A 463 -28.99 -5.13 -7.46
C PRO A 463 -27.59 -4.74 -7.97
N LEU A 464 -26.91 -3.90 -7.20
CA LEU A 464 -25.46 -4.02 -7.01
C LEU A 464 -25.15 -5.42 -6.43
N THR A 465 -25.39 -6.49 -7.18
CA THR A 465 -25.18 -7.89 -6.77
C THR A 465 -23.73 -8.17 -6.44
N ALA A 466 -22.85 -7.39 -7.06
CA ALA A 466 -21.42 -7.37 -6.86
C ALA A 466 -21.08 -6.37 -5.75
N THR A 467 -20.63 -6.87 -4.60
CA THR A 467 -20.03 -6.07 -3.52
C THR A 467 -18.97 -5.10 -4.05
N SER A 468 -18.25 -5.48 -5.11
CA SER A 468 -17.19 -4.69 -5.75
C SER A 468 -17.74 -3.44 -6.42
N THR A 469 -18.87 -3.56 -7.12
CA THR A 469 -19.54 -2.44 -7.78
C THR A 469 -20.01 -1.41 -6.75
N LEU A 470 -20.59 -1.85 -5.64
CA LEU A 470 -21.02 -0.94 -4.56
C LEU A 470 -19.85 -0.22 -3.91
N VAL A 471 -18.78 -0.95 -3.61
CA VAL A 471 -17.57 -0.38 -3.01
C VAL A 471 -16.94 0.66 -3.93
N ILE A 472 -16.79 0.36 -5.23
CA ILE A 472 -16.24 1.29 -6.22
C ILE A 472 -17.12 2.52 -6.36
N PHE A 473 -18.44 2.36 -6.38
CA PHE A 473 -19.38 3.47 -6.46
C PHE A 473 -19.26 4.43 -5.26
N LEU A 474 -19.28 3.90 -4.04
CA LEU A 474 -19.15 4.70 -2.81
C LEU A 474 -17.79 5.39 -2.71
N LEU A 475 -16.71 4.67 -3.00
CA LEU A 475 -15.36 5.23 -3.08
C LEU A 475 -15.28 6.33 -4.14
N GLY A 476 -15.93 6.15 -5.28
CA GLY A 476 -16.01 7.15 -6.34
C GLY A 476 -16.67 8.45 -5.88
N ILE A 477 -17.78 8.38 -5.12
CA ILE A 477 -18.43 9.57 -4.54
C ILE A 477 -17.51 10.28 -3.56
N VAL A 478 -16.88 9.52 -2.65
CA VAL A 478 -15.95 10.09 -1.67
C VAL A 478 -14.78 10.76 -2.38
N GLN A 479 -14.17 10.09 -3.36
CA GLN A 479 -13.07 10.62 -4.15
C GLN A 479 -13.49 11.91 -4.90
N LEU A 480 -14.63 11.89 -5.58
CA LEU A 480 -15.15 13.03 -6.33
C LEU A 480 -15.31 14.25 -5.41
N LEU A 481 -16.07 14.11 -4.33
CA LEU A 481 -16.43 15.23 -3.45
C LEU A 481 -15.25 15.74 -2.63
N PHE A 482 -14.48 14.83 -2.03
CA PHE A 482 -13.35 15.18 -1.16
C PHE A 482 -12.32 16.04 -1.91
N TRP A 483 -11.89 15.58 -3.09
CA TRP A 483 -10.90 16.32 -3.85
C TRP A 483 -11.45 17.60 -4.47
N LEU A 484 -12.72 17.61 -4.90
CA LEU A 484 -13.34 18.83 -5.44
C LEU A 484 -13.40 19.95 -4.39
N ILE A 485 -13.65 19.62 -3.12
CA ILE A 485 -13.61 20.61 -2.03
C ILE A 485 -12.21 21.24 -1.94
N LEU A 486 -11.15 20.45 -2.08
CA LEU A 486 -9.76 20.92 -2.03
C LEU A 486 -9.37 21.74 -3.27
N VAL A 487 -10.00 21.50 -4.42
CA VAL A 487 -9.85 22.36 -5.62
C VAL A 487 -10.48 23.73 -5.39
N VAL A 488 -11.69 23.76 -4.81
CA VAL A 488 -12.42 25.01 -4.52
C VAL A 488 -11.79 25.77 -3.35
N ARG A 489 -11.13 25.08 -2.42
CA ARG A 489 -10.45 25.63 -1.25
C ARG A 489 -9.02 25.12 -1.16
N PRO A 490 -8.11 25.62 -2.02
CA PRO A 490 -6.71 25.20 -2.03
C PRO A 490 -5.99 25.56 -0.71
N ASP A 491 -6.49 26.53 0.03
CA ASP A 491 -6.04 26.87 1.38
C ASP A 491 -6.25 25.72 2.37
N LEU A 492 -7.34 24.95 2.24
CA LEU A 492 -7.54 23.75 3.04
C LEU A 492 -6.55 22.66 2.66
N ALA A 493 -6.25 22.49 1.36
CA ALA A 493 -5.23 21.53 0.92
C ALA A 493 -3.85 21.88 1.49
N GLN A 494 -3.50 23.18 1.45
CA GLN A 494 -2.26 23.69 2.01
C GLN A 494 -2.16 23.43 3.52
N GLN A 495 -3.23 23.71 4.28
CA GLN A 495 -3.27 23.47 5.72
C GLN A 495 -3.27 21.99 6.07
N MET A 496 -4.11 21.19 5.41
CA MET A 496 -4.23 19.75 5.67
C MET A 496 -2.93 19.01 5.39
N PHE A 497 -2.24 19.37 4.30
CA PHE A 497 -0.98 18.73 3.92
C PHE A 497 0.25 19.48 4.45
N HIS A 498 0.08 20.53 5.26
CA HIS A 498 1.18 21.35 5.79
C HIS A 498 2.17 21.74 4.69
N LEU A 499 1.67 22.29 3.59
CA LEU A 499 2.48 22.69 2.44
C LEU A 499 3.08 24.07 2.67
N GLU A 500 4.22 24.30 2.05
CA GLU A 500 4.83 25.62 1.97
C GLU A 500 3.90 26.63 1.29
N LEU A 501 4.21 27.91 1.44
CA LEU A 501 3.42 28.96 0.81
C LEU A 501 3.58 28.86 -0.70
N PHE A 502 2.46 28.70 -1.42
CA PHE A 502 2.49 28.59 -2.87
C PHE A 502 3.08 29.85 -3.50
N GLN A 503 4.10 29.65 -4.34
CA GLN A 503 4.68 30.70 -5.17
C GLN A 503 4.13 30.61 -6.60
N GLY A 504 3.88 31.76 -7.22
CA GLY A 504 3.32 31.83 -8.57
C GLY A 504 2.05 30.99 -8.74
N TYR A 505 2.05 30.12 -9.75
CA TYR A 505 0.91 29.23 -10.08
C TYR A 505 1.02 27.80 -9.50
N SER A 506 1.98 27.54 -8.61
CA SER A 506 2.20 26.19 -8.01
C SER A 506 0.93 25.62 -7.39
N GLY A 507 0.22 26.38 -6.55
CA GLY A 507 -1.04 25.95 -5.94
C GLY A 507 -2.13 25.63 -6.96
N GLY A 508 -2.14 26.29 -8.12
CA GLY A 508 -3.06 25.99 -9.21
C GLY A 508 -2.73 24.71 -9.96
N TYR A 509 -1.45 24.41 -10.18
CA TYR A 509 -1.03 23.13 -10.78
C TYR A 509 -1.35 21.96 -9.86
N LEU A 510 -1.13 22.11 -8.54
CA LEU A 510 -1.55 21.11 -7.57
C LEU A 510 -3.08 20.94 -7.59
N ALA A 511 -3.84 22.04 -7.53
CA ALA A 511 -5.29 22.00 -7.61
C ALA A 511 -5.79 21.38 -8.93
N SER A 512 -5.06 21.54 -10.04
CA SER A 512 -5.37 20.87 -11.31
C SER A 512 -5.22 19.36 -11.19
N TYR A 513 -4.17 18.88 -10.53
CA TYR A 513 -4.01 17.46 -10.24
C TYR A 513 -5.11 16.93 -9.31
N LEU A 514 -5.45 17.66 -8.23
CA LEU A 514 -6.56 17.28 -7.34
C LEU A 514 -7.89 17.22 -8.08
N PHE A 515 -8.10 18.13 -9.04
CA PHE A 515 -9.27 18.10 -9.91
C PHE A 515 -9.29 16.86 -10.80
N LEU A 516 -8.15 16.46 -11.38
CA LEU A 516 -8.06 15.23 -12.17
C LEU A 516 -8.37 13.98 -11.30
N ILE A 517 -7.89 13.92 -10.05
CA ILE A 517 -8.24 12.84 -9.12
C ILE A 517 -9.74 12.85 -8.78
N SER A 518 -10.35 14.03 -8.65
CA SER A 518 -11.80 14.18 -8.47
C SER A 518 -12.57 13.61 -9.68
N VAL A 519 -12.09 13.89 -10.91
CA VAL A 519 -12.65 13.34 -12.15
C VAL A 519 -12.49 11.81 -12.22
N HIS A 520 -11.42 11.21 -11.68
CA HIS A 520 -11.36 9.75 -11.54
C HIS A 520 -12.49 9.21 -10.66
N GLY A 521 -12.83 9.93 -9.59
CA GLY A 521 -13.98 9.62 -8.74
C GLY A 521 -15.30 9.60 -9.51
N LEU A 522 -15.50 10.56 -10.42
CA LEU A 522 -16.65 10.55 -11.34
C LEU A 522 -16.66 9.27 -12.20
N TYR A 523 -15.53 8.89 -12.80
CA TYR A 523 -15.48 7.69 -13.62
C TYR A 523 -15.57 6.38 -12.83
N HIS A 524 -15.21 6.37 -11.55
CA HIS A 524 -15.52 5.26 -10.65
C HIS A 524 -17.03 5.11 -10.49
N VAL A 525 -17.75 6.20 -10.22
CA VAL A 525 -19.22 6.21 -10.09
C VAL A 525 -19.86 5.73 -11.39
N VAL A 526 -19.48 6.31 -12.52
CA VAL A 526 -20.07 5.97 -13.83
C VAL A 526 -19.75 4.53 -14.22
N GLY A 527 -18.50 4.08 -14.06
CA GLY A 527 -18.09 2.72 -14.39
C GLY A 527 -18.78 1.67 -13.51
N ALA A 528 -18.96 1.96 -12.23
CA ALA A 528 -19.72 1.10 -11.32
C ALA A 528 -21.21 1.08 -11.67
N SER A 529 -21.81 2.24 -11.93
CA SER A 529 -23.20 2.36 -12.40
C SER A 529 -23.47 1.61 -13.71
N ASN A 530 -22.47 1.57 -14.60
CA ASN A 530 -22.55 0.82 -15.85
C ASN A 530 -22.22 -0.69 -15.70
N VAL A 531 -21.86 -1.12 -14.48
CA VAL A 531 -21.40 -2.48 -14.17
C VAL A 531 -20.24 -2.89 -15.09
N ASN A 532 -19.34 -1.95 -15.37
CA ASN A 532 -18.22 -2.18 -16.27
C ASN A 532 -17.10 -2.94 -15.56
N HIS A 533 -17.16 -4.27 -15.62
CA HIS A 533 -16.24 -5.14 -14.89
C HIS A 533 -14.76 -4.98 -15.29
N CYS A 534 -14.47 -4.46 -16.49
CA CYS A 534 -13.10 -4.22 -16.95
C CYS A 534 -12.43 -3.06 -16.22
N LEU A 535 -13.20 -2.12 -15.67
CA LEU A 535 -12.67 -0.95 -14.97
C LEU A 535 -12.20 -1.27 -13.54
N SER A 536 -12.85 -2.21 -12.84
CA SER A 536 -12.45 -2.60 -11.48
C SER A 536 -10.96 -3.03 -11.36
N PRO A 537 -10.45 -3.96 -12.20
CA PRO A 537 -9.02 -4.28 -12.20
C PRO A 537 -8.15 -3.13 -12.75
N ALA A 538 -8.67 -2.26 -13.62
CA ALA A 538 -7.94 -1.11 -14.13
C ALA A 538 -7.64 -0.10 -13.01
N PHE A 539 -8.63 0.19 -12.17
CA PHE A 539 -8.53 1.08 -11.02
C PHE A 539 -7.45 0.64 -10.02
N ILE A 540 -7.25 -0.66 -9.85
CA ILE A 540 -6.15 -1.20 -9.03
C ILE A 540 -4.82 -1.10 -9.79
N SER A 541 -4.84 -1.46 -11.08
CA SER A 541 -3.61 -1.64 -11.86
C SER A 541 -2.86 -0.33 -12.08
N TYR A 542 -3.52 0.76 -12.47
CA TYR A 542 -2.81 2.02 -12.70
C TYR A 542 -2.24 2.60 -11.40
N ARG A 543 -2.97 2.49 -10.28
CA ARG A 543 -2.50 2.96 -8.97
C ARG A 543 -1.22 2.26 -8.56
N ILE A 544 -1.20 0.93 -8.63
CA ILE A 544 -0.03 0.15 -8.20
C ILE A 544 1.12 0.21 -9.21
N LEU A 545 0.83 0.11 -10.51
CA LEU A 545 1.87 -0.05 -11.53
C LEU A 545 2.39 1.27 -12.11
N ILE A 546 1.63 2.36 -12.00
CA ILE A 546 1.97 3.66 -12.58
C ILE A 546 2.13 4.70 -11.47
N ASN A 547 1.11 4.89 -10.63
CA ASN A 547 1.09 6.00 -9.67
C ASN A 547 2.13 5.82 -8.57
N LEU A 548 2.18 4.65 -7.92
CA LEU A 548 3.18 4.38 -6.88
C LEU A 548 4.63 4.61 -7.36
N PRO A 549 5.07 4.02 -8.49
CA PRO A 549 6.40 4.31 -9.04
C PRO A 549 6.60 5.79 -9.38
N ALA A 550 5.61 6.45 -9.97
CA ALA A 550 5.70 7.86 -10.34
C ALA A 550 5.83 8.76 -9.09
N PHE A 551 5.03 8.54 -8.04
CA PHE A 551 5.14 9.28 -6.80
C PHE A 551 6.48 9.07 -6.12
N VAL A 552 6.99 7.83 -6.08
CA VAL A 552 8.32 7.53 -5.54
C VAL A 552 9.39 8.28 -6.32
N LEU A 553 9.35 8.26 -7.64
CA LEU A 553 10.32 8.98 -8.46
C LEU A 553 10.24 10.49 -8.24
N LEU A 554 9.05 11.08 -8.32
CA LEU A 554 8.85 12.52 -8.13
C LEU A 554 9.27 12.99 -6.74
N PHE A 555 9.06 12.16 -5.71
CA PHE A 555 9.55 12.42 -4.37
C PHE A 555 11.08 12.33 -4.28
N LEU A 556 11.68 11.27 -4.85
CA LEU A 556 13.14 11.07 -4.84
C LEU A 556 13.92 12.16 -5.59
N VAL A 557 13.33 12.75 -6.63
CA VAL A 557 13.93 13.88 -7.36
C VAL A 557 13.52 15.25 -6.80
N ASP A 558 12.95 15.27 -5.59
CA ASP A 558 12.52 16.47 -4.89
C ASP A 558 11.62 17.38 -5.74
N GLN A 559 10.68 16.79 -6.47
CA GLN A 559 9.69 17.52 -7.28
C GLN A 559 8.37 17.74 -6.54
N ILE A 560 8.03 16.89 -5.58
CA ILE A 560 6.81 17.01 -4.77
C ILE A 560 7.15 16.97 -3.28
N GLU A 561 6.37 17.67 -2.45
CA GLU A 561 6.59 17.68 -1.02
C GLU A 561 6.28 16.32 -0.40
N LYS A 562 7.00 16.01 0.68
CA LYS A 562 6.83 14.78 1.46
C LYS A 562 5.37 14.52 1.86
N ASN A 563 4.66 15.53 2.35
CA ASN A 563 3.29 15.33 2.82
C ASN A 563 2.33 15.02 1.67
N VAL A 564 2.54 15.62 0.49
CA VAL A 564 1.82 15.27 -0.74
C VAL A 564 2.12 13.81 -1.10
N PHE A 565 3.40 13.43 -1.14
CA PHE A 565 3.83 12.06 -1.42
C PHE A 565 3.18 11.02 -0.49
N VAL A 566 3.24 11.24 0.83
CA VAL A 566 2.68 10.33 1.84
C VAL A 566 1.17 10.19 1.68
N VAL A 567 0.46 11.31 1.48
CA VAL A 567 -1.00 11.30 1.31
C VAL A 567 -1.39 10.55 0.03
N LEU A 568 -0.73 10.84 -1.09
CA LEU A 568 -1.05 10.23 -2.38
C LEU A 568 -0.78 8.72 -2.39
N ILE A 569 0.37 8.27 -1.88
CA ILE A 569 0.65 6.83 -1.76
C ILE A 569 -0.34 6.15 -0.81
N SER A 570 -0.58 6.74 0.37
CA SER A 570 -1.47 6.12 1.36
C SER A 570 -2.88 5.94 0.80
N LEU A 571 -3.38 6.95 0.08
CA LEU A 571 -4.69 6.87 -0.57
C LEU A 571 -4.68 5.88 -1.72
N ASP A 572 -3.70 5.88 -2.62
CA ASP A 572 -3.71 4.93 -3.74
C ASP A 572 -3.56 3.48 -3.31
N VAL A 573 -2.78 3.20 -2.26
CA VAL A 573 -2.73 1.88 -1.63
C VAL A 573 -4.07 1.53 -0.99
N PHE A 574 -4.67 2.45 -0.23
CA PHE A 574 -5.98 2.25 0.40
C PHE A 574 -7.07 1.92 -0.63
N TYR A 575 -7.22 2.74 -1.67
CA TYR A 575 -8.20 2.52 -2.75
C TYR A 575 -7.94 1.19 -3.47
N SER A 576 -6.68 0.88 -3.80
CA SER A 576 -6.32 -0.37 -4.47
C SER A 576 -6.70 -1.59 -3.65
N VAL A 577 -6.43 -1.57 -2.34
CA VAL A 577 -6.75 -2.68 -1.44
C VAL A 577 -8.26 -2.83 -1.26
N VAL A 578 -8.97 -1.73 -1.00
CA VAL A 578 -10.42 -1.75 -0.76
C VAL A 578 -11.19 -2.22 -2.01
N ILE A 579 -10.72 -1.88 -3.22
CA ILE A 579 -11.31 -2.35 -4.48
C ILE A 579 -10.90 -3.80 -4.78
N ALA A 580 -9.65 -4.20 -4.52
CA ALA A 580 -9.15 -5.54 -4.82
C ALA A 580 -9.89 -6.65 -4.06
N ILE A 581 -10.23 -6.41 -2.80
CA ILE A 581 -10.90 -7.39 -1.93
C ILE A 581 -12.22 -7.91 -2.54
N PRO A 582 -13.22 -7.06 -2.87
CA PRO A 582 -14.49 -7.55 -3.39
C PRO A 582 -14.37 -8.05 -4.86
N VAL A 583 -13.50 -7.46 -5.69
CA VAL A 583 -13.23 -7.95 -7.05
C VAL A 583 -12.69 -9.39 -7.01
N TRP A 584 -11.83 -9.68 -6.04
CA TRP A 584 -11.31 -11.02 -5.81
C TRP A 584 -12.39 -12.00 -5.34
N GLN A 585 -13.27 -11.56 -4.42
CA GLN A 585 -14.37 -12.37 -3.91
C GLN A 585 -15.31 -12.81 -5.05
N GLU A 586 -15.71 -11.89 -5.93
CA GLU A 586 -16.66 -12.18 -7.02
C GLU A 586 -16.14 -13.16 -8.06
N ARG A 587 -14.87 -13.03 -8.46
CA ARG A 587 -14.26 -13.99 -9.41
C ARG A 587 -14.18 -15.41 -8.83
N ARG A 588 -14.02 -15.54 -7.52
CA ARG A 588 -13.99 -16.83 -6.82
C ARG A 588 -15.37 -17.49 -6.78
N PHE A 589 -16.44 -16.70 -6.63
CA PHE A 589 -17.82 -17.20 -6.68
C PHE A 589 -18.25 -17.59 -8.11
N GLN A 590 -17.88 -16.81 -9.13
CA GLN A 590 -18.17 -17.16 -10.52
C GLN A 590 -17.45 -18.44 -10.97
N GLY A 591 -16.23 -18.71 -10.46
CA GLY A 591 -15.52 -19.98 -10.72
C GLY A 591 -16.22 -21.22 -10.13
N LYS A 592 -16.78 -21.14 -8.92
CA LYS A 592 -17.49 -22.26 -8.27
C LYS A 592 -18.85 -22.58 -8.90
N VAL A 593 -19.56 -21.58 -9.42
CA VAL A 593 -20.87 -21.79 -10.08
C VAL A 593 -20.72 -22.49 -11.44
N ILE A 594 -19.56 -22.36 -12.09
CA ILE A 594 -19.25 -23.06 -13.34
C ILE A 594 -18.88 -24.53 -13.05
N GLU A 595 -18.16 -24.82 -11.98
CA GLU A 595 -17.88 -26.20 -11.54
C GLU A 595 -19.16 -26.95 -11.14
N MET A 596 -20.10 -26.32 -10.41
CA MET A 596 -21.39 -26.95 -10.06
C MET A 596 -22.38 -27.15 -11.23
N LYS A 597 -22.07 -26.65 -12.43
CA LYS A 597 -22.89 -26.87 -13.65
C LYS A 597 -22.28 -27.93 -14.58
N LEU A 598 -21.12 -28.46 -14.23
CA LEU A 598 -20.38 -29.47 -14.98
C LEU A 598 -20.27 -30.82 -14.23
N ASP A 599 -20.82 -30.88 -13.02
CA ASP A 599 -21.24 -32.11 -12.32
C ASP A 599 -22.76 -32.28 -12.49
#